data_AF-A0A1G3E346-F1
#
_entry.id   AF-A0A1G3E346-F1
#
_cell.length_a   1.000
_cell.length_b   1.000
_cell.length_c   1.000
_cell.angle_alpha   90.00
_cell.angle_beta   90.00
_cell.angle_gamma   90.00
#
_symmetry.space_group_name_H-M   'P 1'
#
loop_
_entity.id
_entity.type
_entity.pdbx_description
1 polymer ?
#
loop_
_entity_poly.entity_id
_entity_poly.type
_entity_poly.pdbx_seq_one_letter_code
_entity_poly.pdbx_strand_id
1 'polypeptide(L)'
;MFNCSRVLLVASLMLGLAACSLQPSQSSHSAPQVSGKPHPHFAPPPQGQSHWDPQLGVHVIANAPALYYRERTYYHWNNGWSWAVQPNGPWQTCPSSAVPQGLSRHYD
;
A
#
# COMPACT_ATOMS: atom_id res chain seq x y z
N MET A 1 -40.78 -39.91 34.86
CA MET A 1 -39.34 -39.76 34.57
C MET A 1 -39.19 -38.73 33.45
N PHE A 2 -39.46 -37.44 33.70
CA PHE A 2 -38.54 -36.43 34.23
C PHE A 2 -37.19 -36.35 33.49
N ASN A 3 -36.96 -35.17 32.90
CA ASN A 3 -35.66 -34.53 32.63
C ASN A 3 -34.89 -34.88 31.33
N CYS A 4 -35.50 -34.63 30.17
CA CYS A 4 -34.69 -34.20 29.00
C CYS A 4 -35.09 -32.80 28.48
N SER A 5 -36.32 -32.35 28.75
CA SER A 5 -36.81 -31.04 28.30
C SER A 5 -36.26 -29.85 29.13
N ARG A 6 -35.68 -30.11 30.32
CA ARG A 6 -35.11 -29.08 31.21
C ARG A 6 -33.64 -28.71 30.92
N VAL A 7 -32.90 -29.54 30.19
CA VAL A 7 -31.47 -29.30 29.90
C VAL A 7 -31.28 -28.29 28.77
N LEU A 8 -32.25 -28.20 27.85
CA LEU A 8 -32.16 -27.31 26.69
C LEU A 8 -32.52 -25.85 26.97
N LEU A 9 -33.07 -25.52 28.15
CA LEU A 9 -33.57 -24.16 28.45
C LEU A 9 -32.57 -23.29 29.21
N VAL A 10 -31.54 -23.86 29.86
CA VAL A 10 -30.59 -23.08 30.69
C VAL A 10 -29.34 -22.65 29.91
N ALA A 11 -29.00 -23.32 28.80
CA ALA A 11 -27.81 -22.99 28.01
C ALA A 11 -27.97 -21.73 27.13
N SER A 12 -29.17 -21.20 26.97
CA SER A 12 -29.47 -20.12 26.01
C SER A 12 -29.45 -18.72 26.61
N LEU A 13 -29.26 -18.56 27.92
CA LEU A 13 -29.53 -17.28 28.58
C LEU A 13 -28.31 -16.39 28.89
N MET A 14 -27.06 -16.82 28.72
CA MET A 14 -25.91 -16.06 29.26
C MET A 14 -24.69 -15.98 28.34
N LEU A 15 -24.83 -15.80 27.01
CA LEU A 15 -23.66 -15.48 26.18
C LEU A 15 -24.02 -14.82 24.83
N GLY A 16 -24.29 -13.51 24.81
CA GLY A 16 -24.45 -12.83 23.52
C GLY A 16 -24.69 -11.32 23.50
N LEU A 17 -24.59 -10.61 24.63
CA LEU A 17 -24.80 -9.16 24.68
C LEU A 17 -23.60 -8.45 25.31
N ALA A 18 -22.55 -8.23 24.51
CA ALA A 18 -21.62 -7.09 24.63
C ALA A 18 -20.53 -7.19 23.56
N ALA A 19 -20.59 -6.31 22.55
CA ALA A 19 -19.44 -5.54 22.04
C ALA A 19 -19.78 -4.98 20.65
N CYS A 20 -20.55 -3.88 20.65
CA CYS A 20 -20.30 -2.84 19.67
C CYS A 20 -18.92 -2.24 19.98
N SER A 21 -17.95 -2.41 19.09
CA SER A 21 -17.11 -1.32 18.61
C SER A 21 -16.11 -1.82 17.58
N LEU A 22 -16.16 -1.15 16.43
CA LEU A 22 -15.08 -0.91 15.49
C LEU A 22 -13.69 -0.98 16.14
N GLN A 23 -12.80 -1.84 15.65
CA GLN A 23 -11.42 -1.42 15.36
C GLN A 23 -10.71 -2.49 14.51
N PRO A 24 -10.38 -2.24 13.23
CA PRO A 24 -9.29 -2.97 12.60
C PRO A 24 -8.00 -2.60 13.32
N SER A 25 -7.31 -3.59 13.88
CA SER A 25 -6.00 -3.44 14.50
C SER A 25 -4.96 -3.03 13.45
N GLN A 26 -4.88 -1.74 13.14
CA GLN A 26 -3.69 -1.17 12.52
C GLN A 26 -2.63 -1.05 13.61
N SER A 27 -1.70 -1.99 13.59
CA SER A 27 -0.48 -1.93 14.38
C SER A 27 0.30 -0.67 14.00
N SER A 28 0.28 0.31 14.89
CA SER A 28 1.17 1.47 14.86
C SER A 28 2.61 0.99 15.01
N HIS A 29 3.39 1.06 13.93
CA HIS A 29 4.84 1.21 14.03
C HIS A 29 5.15 2.63 13.54
N SER A 30 5.55 3.46 14.49
CA SER A 30 5.89 4.85 14.32
C SER A 30 7.00 5.01 13.26
N ALA A 31 6.66 5.63 12.14
CA ALA A 31 7.63 6.22 11.21
C ALA A 31 7.11 7.61 10.82
N PRO A 32 7.99 8.61 10.64
CA PRO A 32 7.57 9.99 10.41
C PRO A 32 6.61 10.09 9.21
N GLN A 33 5.41 10.62 9.48
CA GLN A 33 4.42 10.97 8.47
C GLN A 33 5.00 12.05 7.55
N VAL A 34 5.45 11.64 6.36
CA VAL A 34 5.37 12.52 5.19
C VAL A 34 3.99 12.28 4.58
N SER A 35 3.10 13.23 4.82
CA SER A 35 1.68 13.18 4.53
C SER A 35 1.40 13.15 3.02
N GLY A 36 1.41 11.95 2.42
CA GLY A 36 0.73 11.67 1.17
C GLY A 36 -0.39 10.68 1.46
N LYS A 37 -1.66 11.08 1.31
CA LYS A 37 -2.79 10.17 1.53
C LYS A 37 -2.54 8.87 0.75
N PRO A 38 -2.53 7.69 1.40
CA PRO A 38 -2.39 6.43 0.68
C PRO A 38 -3.58 6.31 -0.26
N HIS A 39 -3.35 6.37 -1.56
CA HIS A 39 -4.41 6.11 -2.52
C HIS A 39 -4.83 4.64 -2.34
N PRO A 40 -6.12 4.34 -2.17
CA PRO A 40 -6.61 3.03 -1.71
C PRO A 40 -6.27 1.86 -2.64
N HIS A 41 -5.73 2.12 -3.84
CA HIS A 41 -5.39 1.08 -4.82
C HIS A 41 -3.91 0.68 -4.90
N PHE A 42 -2.98 1.44 -4.29
CA PHE A 42 -1.56 1.16 -4.45
C PHE A 42 -0.92 0.85 -3.10
N ALA A 43 -0.47 -0.40 -2.95
CA ALA A 43 0.28 -0.81 -1.77
C ALA A 43 1.54 0.06 -1.64
N PRO A 44 1.79 0.68 -0.48
CA PRO A 44 3.01 1.45 -0.27
C PRO A 44 4.23 0.56 -0.52
N PRO A 45 5.29 1.05 -1.17
CA PRO A 45 6.48 0.25 -1.41
C PRO A 45 7.04 -0.23 -0.05
N PRO A 46 7.44 -1.50 0.05
CA PRO A 46 7.69 -2.16 1.33
C PRO A 46 8.86 -1.60 2.14
N GLN A 47 9.72 -0.73 1.57
CA GLN A 47 11.05 -0.45 2.14
C GLN A 47 11.57 1.00 2.02
N GLY A 48 10.73 2.04 1.94
CA GLY A 48 11.28 3.40 1.88
C GLY A 48 10.31 4.55 2.10
N GLN A 49 10.85 5.67 2.58
CA GLN A 49 10.17 6.97 2.60
C GLN A 49 9.81 7.34 1.17
N SER A 50 8.54 7.16 0.81
CA SER A 50 8.01 7.53 -0.51
C SER A 50 6.77 8.38 -0.33
N HIS A 51 6.56 9.33 -1.23
CA HIS A 51 5.36 10.16 -1.26
C HIS A 51 4.67 10.02 -2.61
N TRP A 52 3.34 10.00 -2.60
CA TRP A 52 2.56 10.02 -3.83
C TRP A 52 2.57 11.43 -4.43
N ASP A 53 2.96 11.53 -5.70
CA ASP A 53 2.81 12.74 -6.50
C ASP A 53 1.61 12.57 -7.46
N PRO A 54 0.51 13.31 -7.24
CA PRO A 54 -0.68 13.22 -8.09
C PRO A 54 -0.50 13.84 -9.48
N GLN A 55 0.48 14.74 -9.68
CA GLN A 55 0.77 15.31 -10.99
C GLN A 55 1.50 14.31 -11.88
N LEU A 56 2.41 13.53 -11.28
CA LEU A 56 3.15 12.48 -11.99
C LEU A 56 2.41 11.14 -12.02
N GLY A 57 1.49 10.90 -11.07
CA GLY A 57 0.76 9.65 -10.92
C GLY A 57 1.63 8.49 -10.43
N VAL A 58 2.66 8.79 -9.62
CA VAL A 58 3.64 7.82 -9.11
C VAL A 58 4.03 8.11 -7.66
N HIS A 59 4.62 7.13 -6.99
CA HIS A 59 5.33 7.35 -5.75
C HIS A 59 6.76 7.79 -6.03
N VAL A 60 7.18 8.93 -5.48
CA VAL A 60 8.55 9.42 -5.55
C VAL A 60 9.31 8.91 -4.32
N ILE A 61 10.48 8.32 -4.51
CA ILE A 61 11.31 7.80 -3.42
C ILE A 61 12.19 8.93 -2.86
N ALA A 62 12.03 9.31 -1.59
CA ALA A 62 12.70 10.49 -1.02
C ALA A 62 14.23 10.36 -0.98
N ASN A 63 14.75 9.15 -0.77
CA ASN A 63 16.18 8.88 -0.66
C ASN A 63 16.85 8.49 -1.99
N ALA A 64 16.12 8.56 -3.11
CA ALA A 64 16.63 8.17 -4.41
C ALA A 64 16.09 9.14 -5.47
N PRO A 65 16.87 10.15 -5.88
CA PRO A 65 16.44 11.10 -6.91
C PRO A 65 16.20 10.33 -8.22
N ALA A 66 15.24 10.81 -9.02
CA ALA A 66 14.87 10.18 -10.28
C ALA A 66 14.39 8.72 -10.17
N LEU A 67 14.08 8.23 -8.96
CA LEU A 67 13.50 6.92 -8.71
C LEU A 67 12.03 7.05 -8.31
N TYR A 68 11.20 6.34 -9.06
CA TYR A 68 9.76 6.36 -8.95
C TYR A 68 9.23 4.94 -8.79
N TYR A 69 8.09 4.80 -8.15
CA TYR A 69 7.44 3.52 -7.91
C TYR A 69 5.97 3.59 -8.27
N ARG A 70 5.50 2.62 -9.05
CA ARG A 70 4.09 2.46 -9.39
C ARG A 70 3.79 1.00 -9.61
N GLU A 71 2.72 0.49 -8.97
CA GLU A 71 2.18 -0.86 -9.26
C GLU A 71 3.22 -2.00 -9.18
N ARG A 72 4.18 -1.91 -8.25
CA ARG A 72 5.31 -2.87 -8.07
C ARG A 72 6.46 -2.75 -9.06
N THR A 73 6.40 -1.79 -9.98
CA THR A 73 7.50 -1.47 -10.87
C THR A 73 8.19 -0.20 -10.37
N TYR A 74 9.50 -0.28 -10.26
CA TYR A 74 10.38 0.86 -10.07
C TYR A 74 10.74 1.42 -11.44
N TYR A 75 10.66 2.73 -11.59
CA TYR A 75 11.10 3.47 -12.77
C TYR A 75 12.23 4.38 -12.35
N HIS A 76 13.34 4.34 -13.09
CA HIS A 76 14.49 5.18 -12.84
C HIS A 76 14.81 5.98 -14.11
N TRP A 77 15.04 7.27 -13.94
CA TRP A 77 15.53 8.13 -15.00
C TRP A 77 17.04 8.33 -14.88
N ASN A 78 17.78 7.86 -15.89
CA ASN A 78 19.22 8.08 -16.01
C ASN A 78 19.62 8.22 -17.48
N ASN A 79 19.47 9.41 -18.04
CA ASN A 79 19.68 9.71 -19.46
C ASN A 79 18.85 8.80 -20.40
N GLY A 80 17.67 8.42 -19.92
CA GLY A 80 16.81 7.39 -20.49
C GLY A 80 15.98 6.71 -19.39
N TRP A 81 14.83 6.16 -19.78
CA TRP A 81 13.98 5.44 -18.85
C TRP A 81 14.44 4.01 -18.68
N SER A 82 14.47 3.56 -17.43
CA SER A 82 14.66 2.16 -17.08
C SER A 82 13.62 1.74 -16.06
N TRP A 83 13.21 0.48 -16.08
CA TRP A 83 12.32 -0.09 -15.08
C TRP A 83 12.90 -1.36 -14.49
N ALA A 84 12.48 -1.67 -13.27
CA ALA A 84 12.84 -2.89 -12.56
C ALA A 84 11.71 -3.31 -11.62
N VAL A 85 11.64 -4.59 -11.32
CA VAL A 85 10.71 -5.11 -10.28
C VAL A 85 11.27 -4.98 -8.87
N GLN A 86 12.56 -4.63 -8.75
CA GLN A 86 13.27 -4.44 -7.50
C GLN A 86 14.04 -3.11 -7.54
N PRO A 87 14.23 -2.43 -6.40
CA PRO A 87 14.89 -1.12 -6.34
C PRO A 87 16.39 -1.16 -6.70
N ASN A 88 17.00 -2.34 -6.67
CA ASN A 88 18.40 -2.58 -7.01
C ASN A 88 18.60 -3.18 -8.43
N GLY A 89 17.54 -3.26 -9.24
CA GLY A 89 17.58 -3.90 -10.55
C GLY A 89 17.28 -5.41 -10.49
N PRO A 90 17.45 -6.15 -11.60
CA PRO A 90 18.05 -5.72 -12.86
C PRO A 90 17.22 -4.63 -13.56
N TRP A 91 17.90 -3.57 -14.00
CA TRP A 91 17.29 -2.46 -14.72
C TRP A 91 17.13 -2.79 -16.20
N GLN A 92 15.94 -2.59 -16.74
CA GLN A 92 15.62 -2.79 -18.15
C GLN A 92 15.27 -1.45 -18.77
N THR A 93 16.01 -1.05 -19.81
CA THR A 93 15.72 0.17 -20.55
C THR A 93 14.33 0.08 -21.18
N CYS A 94 13.57 1.17 -21.11
CA CYS A 94 12.27 1.27 -21.77
C CYS A 94 12.11 2.62 -22.47
N PRO A 95 11.24 2.70 -23.49
CA PRO A 95 10.86 3.98 -24.07
C PRO A 95 10.02 4.80 -23.08
N SER A 96 9.95 6.11 -23.29
CA SER A 96 9.10 7.02 -22.51
C SER A 96 7.61 6.67 -22.56
N SER A 97 7.15 5.96 -23.60
CA SER A 97 5.78 5.45 -23.70
C SER A 97 5.46 4.33 -22.70
N ALA A 98 6.46 3.65 -22.16
CA ALA A 98 6.29 2.60 -21.17
C ALA A 98 6.23 3.13 -19.73
N VAL A 99 6.59 4.40 -19.51
CA VAL A 99 6.46 5.05 -18.22
C VAL A 99 5.15 5.82 -18.13
N PRO A 100 4.64 6.10 -16.91
CA PRO A 100 3.47 6.94 -16.73
C PRO A 100 3.58 8.27 -17.47
N GLN A 101 2.50 8.70 -18.10
CA GLN A 101 2.47 9.91 -18.94
C GLN A 101 2.93 11.18 -18.20
N GLY A 102 2.64 11.28 -16.90
CA GLY A 102 3.12 12.38 -16.06
C GLY A 102 4.64 12.42 -15.94
N LEU A 103 5.29 11.27 -15.79
CA LEU A 103 6.75 11.15 -15.77
C LEU A 103 7.37 11.42 -17.13
N SER A 104 6.83 10.81 -18.19
CA SER A 104 7.33 11.05 -19.55
C SER A 104 7.36 12.54 -19.88
N ARG A 105 6.29 13.27 -19.57
CA ARG A 105 6.19 14.72 -19.84
C ARG A 105 7.12 15.59 -18.99
N HIS A 106 7.61 15.07 -17.88
CA HIS A 106 8.51 15.82 -17.00
C HIS A 106 9.95 15.81 -17.49
N TYR A 107 10.32 14.80 -18.29
CA TYR A 107 11.70 14.54 -18.73
C TYR A 107 11.90 14.57 -20.26
N ASP A 108 10.83 14.71 -21.04
CA ASP A 108 10.85 14.98 -22.49
C ASP A 108 11.18 16.45 -22.76
#